data_AF-A0A7C4IK63-F1
#
_entry.id   AF-A0A7C4IK63-F1
#
_cell.length_a   1.000
_cell.length_b   1.000
_cell.length_c   1.000
_cell.angle_alpha   90.00
_cell.angle_beta   90.00
_cell.angle_gamma   90.00
#
_symmetry.space_group_name_H-M   'P 1'
#
loop_
_entity.id
_entity.type
_entity.pdbx_description
1 polymer ?
#
loop_
_entity_poly.entity_id
_entity_poly.type
_entity_poly.pdbx_seq_one_letter_code
_entity_poly.pdbx_strand_id
1 'polypeptide(L)'
;MIGTKARVKFDAGKVKRAAQKAGITSLGHAGAAISLTARRSIRKSPKASAPGSPPHTRKGRLRNAIKYAVQKTVQSVLIGPDYAVAADSGRAHEFGGRYRDENYDRRPFMGPALEKVKDRLPAFWAGSVK
;
A
#
# COMPACT_ATOMS: atom_id res chain seq x y z
N MET A 1 49.12 25.16 10.51
CA MET A 1 47.79 24.88 9.91
C MET A 1 48.01 23.90 8.76
N ILE A 2 47.65 22.63 8.92
CA ILE A 2 47.89 21.60 7.88
C ILE A 2 46.72 21.67 6.88
N GLY A 3 47.02 22.04 5.64
CA GLY A 3 46.04 22.05 4.56
C GLY A 3 45.99 20.71 3.85
N THR A 4 44.91 19.95 4.05
CA THR A 4 44.68 18.68 3.36
C THR A 4 43.99 18.93 2.02
N LYS A 5 44.60 18.50 0.91
CA LYS A 5 43.95 18.50 -0.42
C LYS A 5 43.29 17.15 -0.67
N ALA A 6 41.97 17.14 -0.89
CA ALA A 6 41.22 15.95 -1.28
C ALA A 6 40.74 16.08 -2.75
N ARG A 7 40.76 14.96 -3.49
CA ARG A 7 40.11 14.83 -4.80
C ARG A 7 38.86 13.97 -4.64
N VAL A 8 37.70 14.49 -5.06
CA VAL A 8 36.42 13.77 -5.00
C VAL A 8 36.00 13.41 -6.42
N LYS A 9 35.55 12.16 -6.62
CA LYS A 9 34.95 11.70 -7.88
C LYS A 9 33.47 11.40 -7.65
N PHE A 10 32.61 12.04 -8.42
CA PHE A 10 31.15 11.84 -8.36
C PHE A 10 30.67 11.05 -9.58
N ASP A 11 30.02 9.91 -9.34
CA ASP A 11 29.36 9.12 -10.39
C ASP A 11 27.85 9.26 -10.26
N ALA A 12 27.29 10.24 -10.97
CA ALA A 12 25.86 10.50 -10.98
C ALA A 12 25.03 9.29 -11.45
N GLY A 13 25.55 8.54 -12.42
CA GLY A 13 24.86 7.37 -12.98
C GLY A 13 24.73 6.25 -11.95
N LYS A 14 25.82 5.97 -11.21
CA LYS A 14 25.81 5.00 -10.11
C LYS A 14 24.82 5.41 -9.01
N VAL A 15 24.84 6.67 -8.59
CA VAL A 15 23.92 7.18 -7.56
C VAL A 15 22.47 7.09 -8.02
N LYS A 16 22.15 7.48 -9.26
CA LYS A 16 20.80 7.38 -9.81
C LYS A 16 20.28 5.94 -9.82
N ARG A 17 21.09 4.97 -10.27
CA ARG A 17 20.71 3.55 -10.28
C ARG A 17 20.52 3.01 -8.86
N ALA A 18 21.40 3.39 -7.92
CA ALA A 18 21.27 3.01 -6.52
C ALA A 18 19.97 3.56 -5.91
N ALA A 19 19.66 4.84 -6.15
CA ALA A 19 18.41 5.47 -5.72
C ALA A 19 17.17 4.79 -6.33
N GLN A 20 17.22 4.42 -7.63
CA GLN A 20 16.11 3.72 -8.27
C GLN A 20 15.86 2.33 -7.68
N LYS A 21 16.94 1.56 -7.48
CA LYS A 21 16.88 0.23 -6.86
C LYS A 21 16.35 0.31 -5.43
N ALA A 22 16.86 1.27 -4.64
CA ALA A 22 16.41 1.53 -3.29
C ALA A 22 14.92 1.85 -3.25
N GLY A 23 14.46 2.77 -4.12
CA GLY A 23 13.05 3.13 -4.23
C GLY A 23 12.13 1.94 -4.53
N ILE A 24 12.52 1.03 -5.42
CA ILE A 24 11.74 -0.19 -5.72
C ILE A 24 11.59 -1.07 -4.48
N THR A 25 12.66 -1.26 -3.72
CA THR A 25 12.63 -2.05 -2.47
C THR A 25 11.74 -1.37 -1.43
N SER A 26 11.90 -0.07 -1.22
CA SER A 26 11.09 0.72 -0.29
C SER A 26 9.60 0.72 -0.65
N LEU A 27 9.25 0.80 -1.94
CA LEU A 27 7.87 0.64 -2.42
C LEU A 27 7.30 -0.75 -2.12
N GLY A 28 8.12 -1.79 -2.21
CA GLY A 28 7.73 -3.15 -1.81
C GLY A 28 7.36 -3.23 -0.32
N HIS A 29 8.18 -2.63 0.55
CA HIS A 29 7.90 -2.55 1.98
C HIS A 29 6.65 -1.71 2.28
N ALA A 30 6.48 -0.56 1.61
CA ALA A 30 5.30 0.28 1.73
C ALA A 30 4.02 -0.48 1.32
N GLY A 31 4.03 -1.14 0.15
CA GLY A 31 2.92 -1.96 -0.34
C GLY A 31 2.56 -3.09 0.60
N ALA A 32 3.57 -3.79 1.14
CA ALA A 32 3.38 -4.84 2.13
C ALA A 32 2.75 -4.30 3.43
N ALA A 33 3.23 -3.17 3.94
CA ALA A 33 2.72 -2.58 5.17
C ALA A 33 1.25 -2.12 5.04
N ILE A 34 0.91 -1.44 3.95
CA ILE A 34 -0.45 -0.95 3.69
C ILE A 34 -1.40 -2.13 3.46
N SER A 35 -1.04 -3.09 2.61
CA SER A 35 -1.87 -4.27 2.33
C SER A 35 -2.11 -5.12 3.59
N LEU A 36 -1.09 -5.29 4.43
CA LEU A 36 -1.23 -5.98 5.71
C LEU A 36 -2.16 -5.22 6.67
N THR A 37 -2.06 -3.89 6.72
CA THR A 37 -2.93 -3.06 7.56
C THR A 37 -4.39 -3.16 7.13
N ALA A 38 -4.66 -3.11 5.82
CA ALA A 38 -6.00 -3.32 5.26
C ALA A 38 -6.51 -4.75 5.54
N ARG A 39 -5.66 -5.78 5.39
CA ARG A 39 -6.01 -7.18 5.73
C ARG A 39 -6.35 -7.38 7.21
N ARG A 40 -5.73 -6.59 8.11
CA ARG A 40 -5.97 -6.65 9.55
C ARG A 40 -7.22 -5.89 9.98
N SER A 41 -7.64 -4.88 9.21
CA SER A 41 -8.87 -4.13 9.48
C SER A 41 -10.13 -4.96 9.17
N ILE A 42 -10.06 -5.85 8.17
CA ILE A 42 -11.15 -6.76 7.79
C ILE A 42 -11.20 -7.99 8.70
N ARG A 43 -12.25 -8.09 9.53
CA ARG A 43 -12.43 -9.20 10.49
C ARG A 43 -13.41 -10.25 9.97
N LYS A 44 -13.21 -11.49 10.42
CA LYS A 44 -14.18 -12.57 10.16
C LYS A 44 -15.38 -12.44 11.10
N SER A 45 -16.58 -12.36 10.56
CA SER A 45 -17.82 -12.31 11.34
C SER A 45 -19.02 -12.70 10.46
N PRO A 46 -20.08 -13.31 11.02
CA PRO A 46 -21.32 -13.53 10.31
C PRO A 46 -22.16 -12.26 10.14
N LYS A 47 -21.96 -11.24 10.99
CA LYS A 47 -22.70 -9.97 10.95
C LYS A 47 -22.00 -8.95 10.05
N ALA A 48 -22.78 -8.12 9.35
CA ALA A 48 -22.24 -6.95 8.68
C ALA A 48 -21.56 -6.00 9.70
N SER A 49 -20.57 -5.22 9.26
CA SER A 49 -19.95 -4.20 10.11
C SER A 49 -20.89 -2.98 10.25
N ALA A 50 -20.46 -1.90 10.89
CA ALA A 50 -21.18 -0.61 10.79
C ALA A 50 -20.72 0.18 9.55
N PRO A 51 -21.55 1.05 8.96
CA PRO A 51 -21.10 2.07 8.01
C PRO A 51 -19.88 2.85 8.55
N GLY A 52 -18.97 3.24 7.67
CA GLY A 52 -17.70 3.92 8.02
C GLY A 52 -16.62 3.02 8.62
N SER A 53 -16.98 1.83 9.13
CA SER A 53 -16.02 0.84 9.63
C SER A 53 -15.63 -0.18 8.54
N PRO A 54 -14.42 -0.76 8.59
CA PRO A 54 -13.99 -1.79 7.63
C PRO A 54 -15.00 -2.94 7.53
N PRO A 55 -15.15 -3.56 6.35
CA PRO A 55 -16.12 -4.62 6.15
C PRO A 55 -15.76 -5.86 6.97
N HIS A 56 -16.77 -6.57 7.45
CA HIS A 56 -16.60 -7.94 7.89
C HIS A 56 -16.60 -8.90 6.69
N THR A 57 -15.97 -10.05 6.85
CA THR A 57 -15.94 -11.10 5.83
C THR A 57 -16.38 -12.44 6.41
N ARG A 58 -17.23 -13.19 5.71
CA ARG A 58 -17.66 -14.51 6.20
C ARG A 58 -16.52 -15.54 6.13
N LYS A 59 -15.92 -15.69 4.94
CA LYS A 59 -14.89 -16.70 4.67
C LYS A 59 -13.47 -16.12 4.49
N GLY A 60 -13.32 -14.80 4.44
CA GLY A 60 -12.04 -14.16 4.15
C GLY A 60 -11.81 -13.80 2.69
N ARG A 61 -12.83 -13.90 1.82
CA ARG A 61 -12.68 -13.67 0.36
C ARG A 61 -12.08 -12.28 0.07
N LEU A 62 -12.69 -11.20 0.57
CA LEU A 62 -12.17 -9.84 0.39
C LEU A 62 -10.82 -9.64 1.08
N ARG A 63 -10.69 -10.09 2.34
CA ARG A 63 -9.42 -10.00 3.11
C ARG A 63 -8.26 -10.61 2.35
N ASN A 64 -8.43 -11.83 1.82
CA ASN A 64 -7.35 -12.56 1.17
C ASN A 64 -7.07 -12.05 -0.25
N ALA A 65 -8.03 -11.36 -0.86
CA ALA A 65 -7.89 -10.74 -2.17
C ALA A 65 -6.98 -9.51 -2.16
N ILE A 66 -6.72 -8.84 -1.03
CA ILE A 66 -5.91 -7.61 -1.00
C ILE A 66 -4.46 -7.91 -1.38
N LYS A 67 -4.03 -7.51 -2.56
CA LYS A 67 -2.67 -7.72 -3.07
C LYS A 67 -1.97 -6.37 -3.28
N TYR A 68 -0.67 -6.42 -3.55
CA TYR A 68 0.09 -5.26 -4.00
C TYR A 68 1.06 -5.66 -5.11
N ALA A 69 1.38 -4.71 -5.99
CA ALA A 69 2.34 -4.87 -7.08
C ALA A 69 3.17 -3.60 -7.25
N VAL A 70 4.49 -3.73 -7.25
CA VAL A 70 5.41 -2.62 -7.50
C VAL A 70 5.62 -2.46 -9.00
N GLN A 71 5.30 -1.27 -9.52
CA GLN A 71 5.53 -0.89 -10.91
C GLN A 71 6.91 -0.26 -11.02
N LYS A 72 7.92 -1.07 -11.38
CA LYS A 72 9.33 -0.66 -11.39
C LYS A 72 9.62 0.52 -12.32
N THR A 73 8.95 0.57 -13.48
CA THR A 73 9.18 1.59 -14.52
C THR A 73 8.78 2.99 -14.08
N VAL A 74 7.62 3.10 -13.42
CA VAL A 74 7.06 4.39 -12.95
C VAL A 74 7.29 4.63 -11.46
N GLN A 75 8.03 3.74 -10.80
CA GLN A 75 8.33 3.78 -9.37
C GLN A 75 7.09 4.03 -8.49
N SER A 76 6.04 3.24 -8.74
CA SER A 76 4.80 3.29 -7.96
C SER A 76 4.43 1.93 -7.41
N VAL A 77 3.48 1.88 -6.48
CA VAL A 77 2.92 0.64 -5.95
C VAL A 77 1.40 0.67 -6.08
N LEU A 78 0.84 -0.33 -6.75
CA LEU A 78 -0.61 -0.54 -6.82
C LEU A 78 -1.02 -1.48 -5.69
N ILE A 79 -2.09 -1.13 -4.98
CA ILE A 79 -2.55 -1.89 -3.80
C ILE A 79 -4.07 -1.96 -3.83
N GLY A 80 -4.64 -3.14 -3.65
CA GLY A 80 -6.08 -3.32 -3.59
C GLY A 80 -6.54 -4.76 -3.73
N PRO A 81 -7.86 -5.01 -3.68
CA PRO A 81 -8.43 -6.32 -3.93
C PRO A 81 -8.08 -6.84 -5.34
N ASP A 82 -7.80 -8.13 -5.43
CA ASP A 82 -7.68 -8.85 -6.69
C ASP A 82 -8.97 -8.71 -7.50
N TYR A 83 -8.81 -8.33 -8.77
CA TYR A 83 -9.90 -8.06 -9.68
C TYR A 83 -10.85 -9.26 -9.83
N ALA A 84 -10.30 -10.45 -10.08
CA ALA A 84 -11.09 -11.66 -10.32
C ALA A 84 -11.80 -12.16 -9.05
N VAL A 85 -11.31 -11.78 -7.86
CA VAL A 85 -11.81 -12.33 -6.60
C VAL A 85 -12.85 -11.41 -5.97
N ALA A 86 -12.58 -10.11 -5.89
CA ALA A 86 -13.37 -9.19 -5.07
C ALA A 86 -13.32 -7.72 -5.49
N ALA A 87 -12.97 -7.36 -6.74
CA ALA A 87 -12.91 -5.96 -7.17
C ALA A 87 -14.22 -5.20 -6.95
N ASP A 88 -15.34 -5.71 -7.47
CA ASP A 88 -16.61 -4.97 -7.42
C ASP A 88 -17.11 -4.82 -5.99
N SER A 89 -17.10 -5.91 -5.22
CA SER A 89 -17.46 -5.86 -3.79
C SER A 89 -16.51 -4.99 -2.98
N GLY A 90 -15.22 -4.98 -3.32
CA GLY A 90 -14.21 -4.17 -2.65
C GLY A 90 -14.40 -2.68 -2.96
N ARG A 91 -14.71 -2.33 -4.22
CA ARG A 91 -15.05 -0.97 -4.64
C ARG A 91 -16.31 -0.48 -3.95
N ALA A 92 -17.36 -1.30 -3.91
CA ALA A 92 -18.61 -0.98 -3.24
C ALA A 92 -18.39 -0.71 -1.75
N HIS A 93 -17.52 -1.47 -1.08
CA HIS A 93 -17.15 -1.17 0.30
C HIS A 93 -16.27 0.07 0.42
N GLU A 94 -15.25 0.25 -0.42
CA GLU A 94 -14.29 1.36 -0.26
C GLU A 94 -14.94 2.73 -0.48
N PHE A 95 -15.84 2.84 -1.46
CA PHE A 95 -16.42 4.09 -1.91
C PHE A 95 -17.92 4.22 -1.64
N GLY A 96 -18.61 3.11 -1.35
CA GLY A 96 -20.08 3.08 -1.32
C GLY A 96 -20.68 3.13 -2.73
N GLY A 97 -21.99 3.40 -2.80
CA GLY A 97 -22.72 3.58 -4.05
C GLY A 97 -23.58 2.38 -4.44
N ARG A 98 -24.09 2.37 -5.68
CA ARG A 98 -25.00 1.34 -6.15
C ARG A 98 -24.25 0.07 -6.54
N TYR A 99 -24.59 -1.06 -5.93
CA TYR A 99 -24.02 -2.38 -6.23
C TYR A 99 -25.10 -3.46 -6.04
N ARG A 100 -25.31 -4.30 -7.06
CA ARG A 100 -26.36 -5.36 -7.07
C ARG A 100 -27.73 -4.84 -6.66
N ASP A 101 -28.14 -3.73 -7.29
CA ASP A 101 -29.43 -3.06 -7.05
C ASP A 101 -29.67 -2.49 -5.65
N GLU A 102 -28.69 -2.57 -4.77
CA GLU A 102 -28.71 -1.97 -3.44
C GLU A 102 -27.77 -0.75 -3.37
N ASN A 103 -28.10 0.20 -2.51
CA ASN A 103 -27.21 1.30 -2.14
C ASN A 103 -26.33 0.85 -0.97
N TYR A 104 -25.05 0.67 -1.23
CA TYR A 104 -24.07 0.30 -0.23
C TYR A 104 -23.51 1.52 0.49
N ASP A 105 -23.61 1.49 1.82
CA ASP A 105 -22.89 2.43 2.67
C ASP A 105 -21.38 2.18 2.60
N ARG A 106 -20.62 3.29 2.57
CA ARG A 106 -19.17 3.27 2.54
C ARG A 106 -18.61 2.59 3.80
N ARG A 107 -17.74 1.61 3.61
CA ARG A 107 -17.02 0.82 4.62
C ARG A 107 -15.54 0.75 4.21
N PRO A 108 -14.82 1.88 4.32
CA PRO A 108 -13.49 2.00 3.74
C PRO A 108 -12.48 1.15 4.53
N PHE A 109 -11.54 0.55 3.81
CA PHE A 109 -10.50 -0.30 4.38
C PHE A 109 -9.12 -0.06 3.75
N MET A 110 -9.04 0.46 2.53
CA MET A 110 -7.79 0.82 1.87
C MET A 110 -7.31 2.23 2.26
N GLY A 111 -8.17 3.25 2.14
CA GLY A 111 -7.84 4.62 2.52
C GLY A 111 -7.39 4.73 3.99
N PRO A 112 -8.18 4.21 4.96
CA PRO A 112 -7.77 4.18 6.36
C PRO A 112 -6.46 3.40 6.62
N ALA A 113 -6.16 2.38 5.80
CA ALA A 113 -4.91 1.65 5.92
C ALA A 113 -3.70 2.48 5.45
N LEU A 114 -3.85 3.28 4.39
CA LEU A 114 -2.83 4.25 3.98
C LEU A 114 -2.61 5.29 5.08
N GLU A 115 -3.69 5.89 5.59
CA GLU A 115 -3.61 6.91 6.65
C GLU A 115 -2.89 6.41 7.89
N LYS A 116 -3.11 5.14 8.28
CA LYS A 116 -2.43 4.54 9.43
C LYS A 116 -0.95 4.24 9.19
N VAL A 117 -0.54 4.03 7.94
CA VAL A 117 0.84 3.67 7.59
C VAL A 117 1.67 4.88 7.17
N LYS A 118 1.03 6.00 6.79
CA LYS A 118 1.68 7.18 6.19
C LYS A 118 2.94 7.64 6.93
N ASP A 119 2.88 7.73 8.26
CA ASP A 119 3.98 8.26 9.08
C ASP A 119 5.18 7.30 9.14
N ARG A 120 4.95 6.01 8.85
CA ARG A 120 6.01 5.00 8.78
C ARG A 120 6.67 4.92 7.40
N LEU A 121 6.05 5.51 6.37
CA LEU A 121 6.58 5.41 5.01
C LEU A 121 8.00 5.98 4.89
N PRO A 122 8.33 7.19 5.42
CA PRO A 122 9.68 7.73 5.30
C PRO A 122 10.78 6.81 5.84
N ALA A 123 10.48 6.04 6.90
CA ALA A 123 11.42 5.09 7.48
C ALA A 123 11.83 3.96 6.50
N PHE A 124 10.99 3.62 5.52
CA PHE A 124 11.34 2.65 4.49
C PHE A 124 12.34 3.19 3.45
N TRP A 125 12.45 4.52 3.29
CA TRP A 125 13.39 5.18 2.39
C TRP A 125 14.65 5.72 3.10
N ALA A 126 14.58 5.93 4.41
CA ALA A 126 15.71 6.39 5.22
C ALA A 126 16.92 5.45 5.08
N GLY A 127 18.05 5.99 4.63
CA GLY A 127 19.30 5.23 4.45
C GLY A 127 19.23 4.10 3.40
N SER A 128 18.23 4.12 2.51
CA SER A 128 18.00 3.06 1.52
C SER A 128 19.00 3.09 0.35
N VAL A 129 19.61 4.25 0.07
CA VAL A 129 20.66 4.42 -0.94
C VAL A 129 22.00 4.07 -0.30
N LYS A 130 22.70 3.09 -0.86
CA LYS A 130 24.00 2.59 -0.40
C LYS A 130 25.05 2.66 -1.51
#